data_AF-A0A803PQF6-F1
#
_entry.id   AF-A0A803PQF6-F1
#
_cell.length_a   1.000
_cell.length_b   1.000
_cell.length_c   1.000
_cell.angle_alpha   90.00
_cell.angle_beta   90.00
_cell.angle_gamma   90.00
#
_symmetry.space_group_name_H-M   'P 1'
#
loop_
_entity.id
_entity.type
_entity.pdbx_description
1 polymer ?
#
loop_
_entity_poly.entity_id
_entity_poly.type
_entity_poly.pdbx_seq_one_letter_code
_entity_poly.pdbx_strand_id
1 'polypeptide(L)'
;MVGLSLGEKHFIQGGIAQDLRSDGRKRLTYRPIYVETGVIPQANGSARVRLGGTDVIASVKAELGRPSQLQPDKGKVAINVDCSSTAAPVFEGRGGEELSTELSFALQCCLLGGKSGSGAGINPSSLIVVEGKICWDLYIDGLVVSSDGNLLDALGAAIKQYRHPKSPGCFKCLSW
;
A
#
# COMPACT_ATOMS: atom_id res chain seq x y z
N MET A 1 -0.68 -24.76 9.75
CA MET A 1 -1.24 -24.27 8.47
C MET A 1 -2.16 -25.36 7.93
N VAL A 2 -3.47 -25.14 7.93
CA VAL A 2 -4.41 -26.12 7.37
C VAL A 2 -4.30 -26.02 5.85
N GLY A 3 -3.71 -27.04 5.23
CA GLY A 3 -3.58 -27.09 3.78
C GLY A 3 -4.92 -27.35 3.11
N LEU A 4 -5.08 -26.85 1.89
CA LEU A 4 -6.26 -27.14 1.07
C LEU A 4 -6.36 -28.64 0.76
N SER A 5 -7.53 -29.21 0.95
CA SER A 5 -7.85 -30.59 0.56
C SER A 5 -7.80 -30.76 -0.96
N LEU A 6 -7.66 -32.02 -1.41
CA LEU A 6 -7.65 -32.31 -2.85
C LEU A 6 -8.97 -31.92 -3.52
N GLY A 7 -10.11 -32.11 -2.83
CA GLY A 7 -11.42 -31.71 -3.32
C GLY A 7 -11.55 -30.20 -3.52
N GLU A 8 -11.09 -29.40 -2.55
CA GLU A 8 -11.08 -27.93 -2.67
C GLU A 8 -10.19 -27.45 -3.82
N LYS A 9 -9.02 -28.06 -4.00
CA LYS A 9 -8.14 -27.74 -5.13
C LYS A 9 -8.81 -28.00 -6.47
N HIS A 10 -9.42 -29.18 -6.64
CA HIS A 10 -10.14 -29.50 -7.88
C HIS A 10 -11.35 -28.58 -8.11
N PHE A 11 -12.08 -28.23 -7.04
CA PHE A 11 -13.19 -27.27 -7.12
C PHE A 11 -12.73 -25.89 -7.60
N ILE A 12 -11.64 -25.36 -7.05
CA ILE A 12 -11.08 -24.07 -7.46
C ILE A 12 -10.63 -24.13 -8.93
N GLN A 13 -9.92 -25.19 -9.34
CA GLN A 13 -9.46 -25.36 -10.72
C GLN A 13 -10.63 -25.47 -11.71
N GLY A 14 -11.65 -26.25 -11.37
CA GLY A 14 -12.86 -26.40 -12.19
C GLY A 14 -13.64 -25.09 -12.32
N GLY A 15 -13.80 -24.33 -11.24
CA GLY A 15 -14.44 -23.02 -11.25
C GLY A 15 -13.71 -22.02 -12.16
N ILE A 16 -12.38 -22.00 -12.11
CA ILE A 16 -11.57 -21.14 -13.00
C ILE A 16 -11.81 -21.49 -14.48
N ALA A 17 -11.92 -22.78 -14.82
CA ALA A 17 -12.19 -23.23 -16.19
C ALA A 17 -13.59 -22.82 -16.69
N GLN A 18 -14.55 -22.65 -15.76
CA GLN A 18 -15.92 -22.24 -16.04
C GLN A 18 -16.16 -20.72 -15.89
N ASP A 19 -15.10 -19.92 -15.70
CA ASP A 19 -15.18 -18.47 -15.40
C ASP A 19 -16.07 -18.13 -14.18
N LEU A 20 -16.10 -19.03 -13.19
CA LEU A 20 -16.93 -18.92 -12.00
C LEU A 20 -16.05 -18.97 -10.73
N ARG A 21 -16.15 -17.93 -9.91
CA ARG A 21 -15.51 -17.88 -8.58
C ARG A 21 -16.43 -18.46 -7.52
N SER A 22 -15.87 -18.81 -6.36
CA SER A 22 -16.57 -19.39 -5.21
C SER A 22 -17.72 -18.51 -4.67
N ASP A 23 -17.68 -17.21 -4.90
CA ASP A 23 -18.69 -16.24 -4.50
C ASP A 23 -19.63 -15.82 -5.64
N GLY A 24 -19.59 -16.52 -6.79
CA GLY A 24 -20.45 -16.26 -7.94
C GLY A 24 -19.99 -15.14 -8.87
N ARG A 25 -18.84 -14.50 -8.60
CA ARG A 25 -18.26 -13.50 -9.51
C ARG A 25 -17.59 -14.15 -10.73
N LYS A 26 -17.48 -13.39 -11.82
CA LYS A 26 -16.61 -13.72 -12.96
C LYS A 26 -15.14 -13.58 -12.58
N ARG A 27 -14.23 -14.20 -13.33
CA ARG A 27 -12.79 -14.22 -13.01
C ARG A 27 -12.16 -12.83 -12.90
N LEU A 28 -12.58 -11.88 -13.75
CA LEU A 28 -12.02 -10.53 -13.83
C LEU A 28 -12.77 -9.48 -12.99
N THR A 29 -13.81 -9.87 -12.25
CA THR A 29 -14.63 -8.93 -11.49
C THR A 29 -14.09 -8.77 -10.07
N TYR A 30 -13.83 -7.52 -9.69
CA TYR A 30 -13.40 -7.15 -8.33
C TYR A 30 -14.49 -7.35 -7.27
N ARG A 31 -14.09 -7.45 -5.99
CA ARG A 31 -15.04 -7.35 -4.86
C ARG A 31 -15.48 -5.89 -4.71
N PRO A 32 -16.65 -5.61 -4.10
CA PRO A 32 -17.01 -4.26 -3.71
C PRO A 32 -15.90 -3.62 -2.86
N ILE A 33 -15.50 -2.40 -3.23
CA ILE A 33 -14.46 -1.62 -2.56
C ILE A 33 -15.15 -0.46 -1.82
N TYR A 34 -14.90 -0.35 -0.53
CA TYR A 34 -15.30 0.79 0.28
C TYR A 34 -14.07 1.56 0.70
N VAL A 35 -14.14 2.88 0.62
CA VAL A 35 -13.01 3.78 0.89
C VAL A 35 -13.48 4.88 1.83
N GLU A 36 -12.81 4.99 2.97
CA GLU A 36 -13.03 6.05 3.95
C GLU A 36 -11.74 6.88 4.07
N THR A 37 -11.80 8.18 3.81
CA THR A 37 -10.63 9.07 3.90
C THR A 37 -10.65 9.88 5.19
N GLY A 38 -9.49 10.24 5.72
CA GLY A 38 -9.37 11.06 6.94
C GLY A 38 -9.57 10.28 8.24
N VAL A 39 -9.26 8.98 8.23
CA VAL A 39 -9.41 8.07 9.38
C VAL A 39 -8.44 8.41 10.52
N ILE A 40 -7.23 8.82 10.15
CA ILE A 40 -6.19 9.27 11.08
C ILE A 40 -6.05 10.79 10.93
N PRO A 41 -6.52 11.60 11.90
CA PRO A 41 -6.51 13.07 11.80
C PRO A 41 -5.12 13.68 11.94
N GLN A 42 -4.17 12.95 12.54
CA GLN A 42 -2.78 13.40 12.74
C GLN A 42 -1.91 13.24 11.48
N ALA A 43 -2.36 12.44 10.51
CA ALA A 43 -1.62 12.21 9.27
C ALA A 43 -2.00 13.26 8.22
N ASN A 44 -1.07 13.62 7.33
CA ASN A 44 -1.34 14.54 6.22
C ASN A 44 -2.41 13.98 5.27
N GLY A 45 -2.42 12.66 5.09
CA GLY A 45 -3.56 11.96 4.51
C GLY A 45 -3.64 10.53 5.04
N SER A 46 -4.86 10.04 5.14
CA SER A 46 -5.14 8.70 5.63
C SER A 46 -6.37 8.16 4.94
N ALA A 47 -6.38 6.84 4.72
CA ALA A 47 -7.54 6.15 4.18
C ALA A 47 -7.64 4.75 4.73
N ARG A 48 -8.88 4.31 4.97
CA ARG A 48 -9.23 2.92 5.23
C ARG A 48 -9.92 2.37 4.00
N VAL A 49 -9.46 1.22 3.53
CA VAL A 49 -10.03 0.53 2.38
C VAL A 49 -10.51 -0.84 2.83
N ARG A 50 -11.77 -1.13 2.53
CA ARG A 50 -12.37 -2.45 2.75
C ARG A 50 -12.72 -3.08 1.41
N LEU A 51 -12.14 -4.25 1.14
CA LEU A 51 -12.34 -5.05 -0.07
C LEU A 51 -12.85 -6.44 0.33
N GLY A 52 -14.18 -6.60 0.41
CA GLY A 52 -14.76 -7.82 0.98
C GLY A 52 -14.35 -8.02 2.44
N GLY A 53 -13.70 -9.15 2.75
CA GLY A 53 -13.15 -9.42 4.08
C GLY A 53 -11.78 -8.75 4.35
N THR A 54 -11.15 -8.14 3.35
CA THR A 54 -9.86 -7.46 3.53
C THR A 54 -10.08 -6.03 4.01
N ASP A 55 -9.46 -5.65 5.13
CA ASP A 55 -9.55 -4.31 5.71
C ASP A 55 -8.13 -3.79 5.98
N VAL A 56 -7.78 -2.66 5.37
CA VAL A 56 -6.46 -2.04 5.50
C VAL A 56 -6.61 -0.55 5.77
N ILE A 57 -5.65 -0.01 6.52
CA ILE A 57 -5.52 1.42 6.78
C ILE A 57 -4.17 1.86 6.23
N ALA A 58 -4.12 2.94 5.48
CA ALA A 58 -2.87 3.57 5.08
C ALA A 58 -2.84 5.01 5.55
N SER A 59 -1.66 5.47 5.96
CA SER A 59 -1.38 6.86 6.26
C SER A 59 -0.14 7.32 5.52
N VAL A 60 -0.15 8.60 5.14
CA VAL A 60 1.00 9.29 4.58
C VAL A 60 1.27 10.51 5.44
N LYS A 61 2.50 10.60 5.93
CA LYS A 61 3.02 11.74 6.66
C LYS A 61 4.14 12.37 5.85
N ALA A 62 4.13 13.70 5.75
CA ALA A 62 5.12 14.46 5.01
C ALA A 62 5.83 15.43 5.95
N GLU A 63 7.16 15.34 6.02
CA GLU A 63 8.00 16.21 6.83
C GLU A 63 9.08 16.86 5.96
N LEU A 64 9.59 18.01 6.40
CA LEU A 64 10.72 18.67 5.74
C LEU A 64 12.02 18.18 6.37
N GLY A 65 12.89 17.61 5.54
CA GLY A 65 14.18 17.06 5.95
C GLY A 65 15.33 17.59 5.10
N ARG A 66 16.52 17.06 5.35
CA ARG A 66 17.72 17.28 4.53
C ARG A 66 17.94 16.08 3.61
N PRO A 67 18.22 16.29 2.32
CA PRO A 67 18.48 15.18 1.41
C PRO A 67 19.76 14.43 1.79
N SER A 68 19.88 13.20 1.30
CA SER A 68 21.08 12.38 1.56
C SER A 68 22.30 12.99 0.86
N GLN A 69 23.48 12.93 1.49
CA GLN A 69 24.72 13.39 0.87
C GLN A 69 25.05 12.65 -0.44
N LEU A 70 24.59 11.40 -0.57
CA LEU A 70 24.81 10.58 -1.76
C LEU A 70 23.86 10.94 -2.91
N GLN A 71 22.67 11.48 -2.60
CA GLN A 71 21.62 11.79 -3.58
C GLN A 71 20.96 13.12 -3.18
N PRO A 72 21.62 14.27 -3.40
CA PRO A 72 21.11 15.59 -3.02
C PRO A 72 19.92 16.05 -3.88
N ASP A 73 19.71 15.39 -5.02
CA ASP A 73 18.71 15.64 -6.05
C ASP A 73 17.40 14.84 -5.86
N LYS A 74 17.31 14.05 -4.78
CA LYS A 74 16.16 13.18 -4.49
C LYS A 74 15.68 13.33 -3.05
N GLY A 75 14.35 13.42 -2.88
CA GLY A 75 13.71 13.29 -1.57
C GLY A 75 13.67 11.85 -1.09
N LYS A 76 13.23 11.66 0.17
CA LYS A 76 13.18 10.34 0.79
C LYS A 76 11.75 9.85 0.88
N VAL A 77 11.59 8.56 0.66
CA VAL A 77 10.31 7.88 0.83
C VAL A 77 10.58 6.60 1.63
N ALA A 78 10.00 6.52 2.82
CA ALA A 78 9.99 5.34 3.64
C ALA A 78 8.60 4.70 3.56
N ILE A 79 8.55 3.41 3.23
CA ILE A 79 7.31 2.64 3.15
C ILE A 79 7.42 1.51 4.17
N ASN A 80 6.47 1.44 5.08
CA ASN A 80 6.33 0.36 6.04
C ASN A 80 4.90 -0.19 6.00
N VAL A 81 4.76 -1.51 6.08
CA VAL A 81 3.46 -2.17 6.20
C VAL A 81 3.53 -3.07 7.41
N ASP A 82 2.58 -2.93 8.33
CA ASP A 82 2.47 -3.79 9.50
C ASP A 82 1.23 -4.68 9.39
N CYS A 83 1.39 -5.95 9.71
CA CYS A 83 0.28 -6.88 9.80
C CYS A 83 -0.18 -6.99 11.26
N SER A 84 -1.42 -6.58 11.55
CA SER A 84 -1.97 -6.71 12.90
C SER A 84 -2.10 -8.19 13.29
N SER A 85 -1.81 -8.52 14.54
CA SER A 85 -2.07 -9.85 15.10
C SER A 85 -3.57 -10.21 15.10
N THR A 86 -4.45 -9.21 15.02
CA THR A 86 -5.91 -9.41 14.89
C THR A 86 -6.33 -9.73 13.46
N ALA A 87 -5.46 -9.50 12.45
CA ALA A 87 -5.87 -9.61 11.05
C ALA A 87 -6.04 -11.05 10.55
N ALA A 88 -5.29 -11.98 11.11
CA ALA A 88 -5.47 -13.41 10.91
C ALA A 88 -4.79 -14.19 12.05
N PRO A 89 -5.30 -15.37 12.45
CA PRO A 89 -4.65 -16.21 13.47
C PRO A 89 -3.21 -16.58 13.11
N VAL A 90 -2.88 -16.63 11.82
CA VAL A 90 -1.52 -16.92 11.33
C VAL A 90 -0.54 -15.78 11.61
N PHE A 91 -1.02 -14.58 11.91
CA PHE A 91 -0.20 -13.41 12.23
C PHE A 91 0.06 -13.25 13.73
N GLU A 92 -0.38 -14.20 14.57
CA GLU A 92 -0.01 -14.20 15.99
C GLU A 92 1.52 -14.34 16.17
N GLY A 93 2.07 -13.61 17.13
CA GLY A 93 3.51 -13.55 17.38
C GLY A 93 4.27 -12.90 16.22
N ARG A 94 5.15 -13.66 15.57
CA ARG A 94 5.99 -13.19 14.45
C ARG A 94 5.50 -13.68 13.08
N GLY A 95 4.34 -14.34 13.01
CA GLY A 95 3.85 -14.92 11.76
C GLY A 95 3.53 -13.91 10.65
N GLY A 96 3.37 -12.63 11.00
CA GLY A 96 3.13 -11.54 10.05
C GLY A 96 4.39 -10.85 9.51
N GLU A 97 5.58 -11.07 10.09
CA GLU A 97 6.81 -10.30 9.76
C GLU A 97 7.33 -10.54 8.34
N GLU A 98 7.19 -11.77 7.84
CA GLU A 98 7.60 -12.11 6.47
C GLU A 98 6.68 -11.42 5.44
N LEU A 99 5.36 -11.51 5.67
CA LEU A 99 4.36 -10.90 4.80
C LEU A 99 4.44 -9.37 4.82
N SER A 100 4.65 -8.76 6.00
CA SER A 100 4.84 -7.31 6.11
C SER A 100 6.05 -6.82 5.33
N THR A 101 7.17 -7.55 5.43
CA THR A 101 8.40 -7.25 4.69
C THR A 101 8.18 -7.38 3.18
N GLU A 102 7.53 -8.46 2.75
CA GLU A 102 7.19 -8.68 1.33
C GLU A 102 6.28 -7.58 0.78
N LEU A 103 5.22 -7.23 1.51
CA LEU A 103 4.28 -6.16 1.11
C LEU A 103 4.97 -4.79 1.06
N SER A 104 5.82 -4.49 2.05
CA SER A 104 6.59 -3.24 2.10
C SER A 104 7.51 -3.13 0.89
N PHE A 105 8.24 -4.21 0.57
CA PHE A 105 9.13 -4.26 -0.58
C PHE A 105 8.38 -4.18 -1.91
N ALA A 106 7.26 -4.88 -2.04
CA ALA A 106 6.41 -4.84 -3.23
C ALA A 106 5.86 -3.43 -3.48
N LEU A 107 5.33 -2.77 -2.44
CA LEU A 107 4.88 -1.38 -2.53
C LEU A 107 6.03 -0.42 -2.85
N GLN A 108 7.22 -0.64 -2.27
CA GLN A 108 8.40 0.15 -2.59
C GLN A 108 8.75 0.06 -4.07
N CYS A 109 8.72 -1.15 -4.64
CA CYS A 109 8.96 -1.37 -6.07
C CYS A 109 7.85 -0.75 -6.94
N CYS A 110 6.58 -0.82 -6.53
CA CYS A 110 5.47 -0.20 -7.26
C CYS A 110 5.51 1.34 -7.22
N LEU A 111 5.83 1.94 -6.07
CA LEU A 111 5.78 3.39 -5.89
C LEU A 111 7.08 4.08 -6.33
N LEU A 112 8.25 3.53 -6.05
CA LEU A 112 9.53 4.15 -6.43
C LEU A 112 10.06 3.63 -7.78
N GLY A 113 9.38 2.66 -8.38
CA GLY A 113 9.83 1.96 -9.57
C GLY A 113 10.91 0.93 -9.25
N GLY A 114 11.07 -0.06 -10.12
CA GLY A 114 12.18 -1.01 -10.03
C GLY A 114 13.53 -0.35 -10.38
N LYS A 115 14.59 -1.16 -10.54
CA LYS A 115 15.96 -0.71 -10.89
C LYS A 115 16.05 0.18 -12.15
N SER A 116 15.05 0.12 -13.02
CA SER A 116 14.98 0.91 -14.26
C SER A 116 14.22 2.24 -14.13
N GLY A 117 13.59 2.52 -12.99
CA GLY A 117 12.78 3.73 -12.76
C GLY A 117 11.49 3.83 -13.59
N SER A 118 11.20 2.86 -14.46
CA SER A 118 9.96 2.80 -15.23
C SER A 118 8.79 2.32 -14.37
N GLY A 119 7.68 3.05 -14.42
CA GLY A 119 6.47 2.72 -13.65
C GLY A 119 6.45 3.23 -12.21
N ALA A 120 7.41 4.08 -11.81
CA ALA A 120 7.40 4.70 -10.49
C ALA A 120 6.16 5.59 -10.30
N GLY A 121 5.31 5.24 -9.32
CA GLY A 121 4.18 6.07 -8.90
C GLY A 121 4.58 7.38 -8.21
N ILE A 122 5.84 7.51 -7.75
CA ILE A 122 6.40 8.69 -7.07
C ILE A 122 7.78 8.98 -7.66
N ASN A 123 7.96 10.18 -8.21
CA ASN A 123 9.25 10.70 -8.64
C ASN A 123 9.99 11.35 -7.46
N PRO A 124 11.11 10.79 -6.96
CA PRO A 124 11.84 11.35 -5.82
C PRO A 124 12.44 12.72 -6.09
N SER A 125 12.73 13.08 -7.35
CA SER A 125 13.27 14.38 -7.70
C SER A 125 12.24 15.50 -7.58
N SER A 126 10.94 15.19 -7.66
CA SER A 126 9.87 16.18 -7.46
C SER A 126 9.68 16.56 -5.98
N LEU A 127 10.30 15.80 -5.07
CA LEU A 127 10.26 16.00 -3.62
C LEU A 127 11.33 16.99 -3.12
N ILE A 128 12.21 17.49 -4.00
CA ILE A 128 13.19 18.51 -3.61
C ILE A 128 12.52 19.89 -3.56
N VAL A 129 12.71 20.60 -2.45
CA VAL A 129 12.26 21.99 -2.28
C VAL A 129 13.40 22.94 -2.62
N VAL A 130 14.56 22.70 -2.02
CA VAL A 130 15.80 23.43 -2.27
C VAL A 130 16.91 22.43 -2.43
N GLU A 131 17.51 22.39 -3.62
CA GLU A 131 18.56 21.45 -3.98
C GLU A 131 19.69 21.44 -2.95
N GLY A 132 20.04 20.24 -2.46
CA GLY A 132 21.08 20.03 -1.45
C GLY A 132 20.80 20.60 -0.06
N LYS A 133 19.65 21.24 0.19
CA LYS A 133 19.31 21.84 1.50
C LYS A 133 18.05 21.26 2.12
N ILE A 134 16.94 21.27 1.38
CA ILE A 134 15.61 20.91 1.91
C ILE A 134 14.89 19.99 0.92
N CYS A 135 14.45 18.83 1.42
CA CYS A 135 13.61 17.89 0.69
C CYS A 135 12.39 17.48 1.51
N TRP A 136 11.38 16.95 0.84
CA TRP A 136 10.29 16.22 1.49
C TRP A 136 10.76 14.82 1.85
N ASP A 137 10.53 14.46 3.11
CA ASP A 137 10.64 13.11 3.64
C ASP A 137 9.21 12.59 3.82
N LEU A 138 8.84 11.59 3.02
CA LEU A 138 7.53 10.95 3.04
C LEU A 138 7.60 9.64 3.80
N TYR A 139 6.71 9.48 4.78
CA TYR A 139 6.48 8.24 5.51
C TYR A 139 5.12 7.70 5.10
N ILE A 140 5.12 6.52 4.48
CA ILE A 140 3.92 5.81 4.05
C ILE A 140 3.81 4.57 4.91
N ASP A 141 2.82 4.56 5.79
CA ASP A 141 2.57 3.47 6.73
C ASP A 141 1.27 2.78 6.35
N GLY A 142 1.31 1.46 6.17
CA GLY A 142 0.17 0.59 5.97
C GLY A 142 -0.07 -0.29 7.18
N LEU A 143 -1.32 -0.52 7.54
CA LEU A 143 -1.74 -1.44 8.59
C LEU A 143 -2.79 -2.39 8.02
N VAL A 144 -2.50 -3.68 8.04
CA VAL A 144 -3.47 -4.72 7.71
C VAL A 144 -4.28 -5.06 8.96
N VAL A 145 -5.58 -4.76 8.92
CA VAL A 145 -6.53 -4.99 10.02
C VAL A 145 -7.26 -6.33 9.85
N SER A 146 -7.50 -6.75 8.61
CA SER A 146 -8.05 -8.07 8.29
C SER A 146 -7.55 -8.54 6.92
N SER A 147 -7.23 -9.83 6.80
CA SER A 147 -6.68 -10.43 5.57
C SER A 147 -7.64 -11.47 4.99
N ASP A 148 -8.22 -11.15 3.83
CA ASP A 148 -9.02 -12.06 3.00
C ASP A 148 -8.50 -12.01 1.53
N GLY A 149 -7.18 -11.87 1.38
CA GLY A 149 -6.48 -11.77 0.11
C GLY A 149 -6.47 -10.38 -0.55
N ASN A 150 -5.72 -10.24 -1.63
CA ASN A 150 -5.58 -9.00 -2.42
C ASN A 150 -5.11 -7.77 -1.62
N LEU A 151 -4.22 -8.00 -0.64
CA LEU A 151 -3.70 -6.96 0.27
C LEU A 151 -2.95 -5.85 -0.46
N LEU A 152 -2.12 -6.19 -1.44
CA LEU A 152 -1.31 -5.23 -2.19
C LEU A 152 -2.17 -4.18 -2.90
N ASP A 153 -3.24 -4.62 -3.57
CA ASP A 153 -4.15 -3.71 -4.27
C ASP A 153 -4.97 -2.86 -3.30
N ALA A 154 -5.38 -3.43 -2.15
CA ALA A 154 -6.09 -2.67 -1.12
C ALA A 154 -5.19 -1.57 -0.52
N LEU A 155 -3.92 -1.90 -0.23
CA LEU A 155 -2.91 -0.94 0.26
C LEU A 155 -2.62 0.14 -0.80
N GLY A 156 -2.40 -0.25 -2.06
CA GLY A 156 -2.19 0.68 -3.16
C GLY A 156 -3.38 1.62 -3.37
N ALA A 157 -4.61 1.09 -3.30
CA ALA A 157 -5.83 1.89 -3.37
C ALA A 157 -5.93 2.88 -2.20
N ALA A 158 -5.55 2.47 -0.98
CA ALA A 158 -5.56 3.32 0.20
C ALA A 158 -4.53 4.46 0.10
N ILE A 159 -3.30 4.15 -0.30
CA ILE A 159 -2.23 5.14 -0.50
C ILE A 159 -2.62 6.16 -1.57
N LYS A 160 -3.27 5.72 -2.65
CA LYS A 160 -3.74 6.62 -3.73
C LYS A 160 -4.76 7.66 -3.25
N GLN A 161 -5.50 7.39 -2.17
CA GLN A 161 -6.45 8.37 -1.63
C GLN A 161 -5.79 9.52 -0.88
N TYR A 162 -4.46 9.47 -0.72
CA TYR A 162 -3.71 10.61 -0.21
C TYR A 162 -4.04 11.86 -1.05
N ARG A 163 -4.79 12.77 -0.43
CA ARG A 163 -5.12 14.06 -1.00
C ARG A 163 -4.28 15.10 -0.29
N HIS A 164 -3.57 15.88 -1.08
CA HIS A 164 -2.67 16.94 -0.63
C HIS A 164 -3.25 17.79 0.50
N PRO A 165 -2.42 18.15 1.51
CA PRO A 165 -2.78 19.25 2.39
C PRO A 165 -2.96 20.51 1.54
N LYS A 166 -4.05 21.25 1.77
CA LYS A 166 -4.42 22.50 1.08
C LYS A 166 -3.47 23.68 1.42
N SER A 167 -2.17 23.46 1.50
CA SER A 167 -1.20 24.55 1.69
C SER A 167 -0.86 25.21 0.34
N PRO A 168 -1.03 26.54 0.20
CA PRO A 168 -0.82 27.22 -1.06
C PRO A 168 0.69 27.38 -1.30
N GLY A 169 1.21 26.76 -2.37
CA GLY A 169 2.46 27.22 -3.01
C GLY A 169 3.49 26.15 -3.38
N CYS A 170 3.70 25.11 -2.55
CA CYS A 170 4.90 24.25 -2.70
C CYS A 170 4.61 22.77 -3.07
N PHE A 171 3.35 22.31 -2.95
CA PHE A 171 3.00 20.88 -3.08
C PHE A 171 2.52 20.42 -4.46
N LYS A 172 2.59 21.27 -5.51
CA LYS A 172 2.09 20.92 -6.86
C LYS A 172 2.74 19.67 -7.49
N CYS A 173 3.83 19.16 -6.92
CA CYS A 173 4.59 18.00 -7.43
C CYS A 173 4.05 16.62 -7.07
N LEU A 174 3.03 16.51 -6.20
CA LEU A 174 2.62 15.24 -5.57
C LEU A 174 1.24 14.72 -6.04
N SER A 175 0.64 15.29 -7.11
CA SER A 175 -0.62 14.75 -7.66
C SER A 175 -0.29 13.58 -8.60
N TRP A 176 -0.39 12.37 -8.05
CA TRP A 176 -0.19 11.11 -8.78
C TRP A 176 -1.53 10.51 -9.20
#